data_AF-A0A842M995-F1
#
_entry.id   AF-A0A842M995-F1
#
_cell.length_a   1.000
_cell.length_b   1.000
_cell.length_c   1.000
_cell.angle_alpha   90.00
_cell.angle_beta   90.00
_cell.angle_gamma   90.00
#
_symmetry.space_group_name_H-M   'P 1'
#
loop_
_entity.id
_entity.type
_entity.pdbx_description
1 polymer ?
#
loop_
_entity_poly.entity_id
_entity_poly.type
_entity_poly.pdbx_seq_one_letter_code
_entity_poly.pdbx_strand_id
1 'polypeptide(L)' 'MTLLKGEEELIRRSDVDKEFSEKVKAAGGESLEYCFQCGTCTGSCPSGRRTPYKVR' A
#
# COMPACT_ATOMS: atom_id res chain seq x y z
N MET A 1 -0.09 -27.73 -6.18
CA MET A 1 0.67 -26.91 -5.22
C MET A 1 0.10 -25.51 -5.25
N THR A 2 -0.92 -25.26 -4.44
CA THR A 2 -1.50 -23.93 -4.29
C THR A 2 -0.47 -23.06 -3.56
N LEU A 3 0.06 -22.05 -4.23
CA LEU A 3 1.11 -21.14 -3.73
C LEU A 3 0.64 -20.18 -2.63
N LEU A 4 -0.48 -20.47 -1.98
CA LEU A 4 -1.01 -19.67 -0.88
C LEU A 4 -0.82 -20.48 0.39
N LYS A 5 0.14 -20.06 1.22
CA LYS A 5 0.22 -20.48 2.63
C LYS A 5 -1.05 -19.93 3.31
N GLY A 6 -2.11 -20.73 3.26
CA GLY A 6 -3.50 -20.27 3.33
C GLY A 6 -3.98 -19.65 4.64
N GLU A 7 -3.16 -19.56 5.68
CA GLU A 7 -3.56 -18.97 6.97
C GLU A 7 -2.58 -17.91 7.51
N GLU A 8 -1.27 -18.03 7.24
CA GLU A 8 -0.26 -17.08 7.76
C GLU A 8 -0.27 -15.71 7.06
N GLU A 9 -0.79 -15.62 5.83
CA GLU A 9 -0.84 -14.38 5.02
C GLU A 9 -2.22 -13.68 5.04
N LEU A 10 -3.20 -14.21 5.79
CA LEU A 10 -4.54 -13.64 5.82
C LEU A 10 -4.60 -12.41 6.73
N ILE A 11 -4.46 -11.21 6.16
CA ILE A 11 -4.70 -9.94 6.86
C ILE A 11 -6.20 -9.82 7.17
N ARG A 12 -6.54 -9.76 8.46
CA ARG A 12 -7.90 -9.52 8.95
C ARG A 12 -8.07 -8.06 9.30
N ARG A 13 -9.34 -7.65 9.44
CA ARG A 13 -9.68 -6.28 9.85
C ARG A 13 -9.14 -5.92 11.25
N SER A 14 -8.90 -6.91 12.09
CA SER A 14 -8.25 -6.75 13.40
C SER A 14 -6.78 -6.32 13.30
N ASP A 15 -6.12 -6.66 12.20
CA ASP A 15 -4.67 -6.51 12.05
C ASP A 15 -4.29 -5.14 11.45
N VAL A 16 -5.31 -4.34 11.09
CA VAL A 16 -5.14 -3.01 10.50
C VAL A 16 -4.86 -1.99 11.60
N ASP A 17 -3.68 -1.36 11.56
CA ASP A 17 -3.36 -0.20 12.39
C ASP A 17 -4.13 1.04 11.89
N LYS A 18 -5.13 1.47 12.66
CA LYS A 18 -5.94 2.65 12.36
C LYS A 18 -5.20 3.96 12.53
N GLU A 19 -4.08 3.97 13.25
CA GLU A 19 -3.28 5.18 13.52
C GLU A 19 -2.16 5.37 12.49
N PHE A 20 -1.95 4.40 11.59
CA PHE A 20 -0.88 4.46 10.60
C PHE A 20 -0.96 5.70 9.72
N SER A 21 -2.17 6.07 9.26
CA SER A 21 -2.36 7.29 8.45
C SER A 21 -1.92 8.54 9.20
N GLU A 22 -2.25 8.65 10.49
CA GLU A 22 -1.90 9.81 11.31
C GLU A 22 -0.38 9.93 11.50
N LYS A 23 0.31 8.81 11.70
CA LYS A 23 1.78 8.77 11.79
C LYS A 23 2.44 9.27 10.51
N VAL A 24 1.88 8.91 9.35
CA VAL A 24 2.38 9.37 8.04
C VAL A 24 2.13 10.87 7.85
N LYS A 25 0.96 11.38 8.24
CA LYS A 25 0.67 12.83 8.21
C LYS A 25 1.62 13.61 9.10
N ALA A 26 1.86 13.13 10.32
CA ALA A 26 2.79 13.77 11.26
C ALA A 26 4.23 13.83 10.72
N ALA A 27 4.59 12.93 9.81
CA ALA A 27 5.89 12.93 9.11
C ALA A 27 5.92 13.82 7.85
N GLY A 28 4.87 14.61 7.57
CA GLY A 28 4.76 15.50 6.40
C GLY A 28 4.05 14.89 5.19
N GLY A 29 3.23 13.86 5.42
CA GLY A 29 2.47 13.14 4.38
C GLY A 29 1.00 13.56 4.26
N GLU A 30 0.62 14.77 4.66
CA GLU A 30 -0.79 15.20 4.77
C GLU A 30 -1.59 15.06 3.46
N SER A 31 -0.94 15.17 2.31
CA SER A 31 -1.62 15.04 1.00
C SER A 31 -2.09 13.63 0.68
N LEU A 32 -1.69 12.61 1.45
CA LEU A 32 -2.01 11.21 1.19
C LEU A 32 -3.52 10.93 1.27
N GLU A 33 -4.27 11.69 2.07
CA GLU A 33 -5.74 11.53 2.18
C GLU A 33 -6.50 11.93 0.93
N TYR A 34 -5.91 12.76 0.06
CA TYR A 34 -6.52 13.15 -1.20
C TYR A 34 -6.38 12.08 -2.29
N CYS A 35 -5.63 10.99 -2.02
CA CYS A 35 -5.44 9.92 -2.98
C CYS A 35 -6.75 9.16 -3.24
N PHE A 36 -7.23 9.24 -4.47
CA PHE A 36 -8.43 8.54 -4.95
C PHE A 36 -8.09 7.31 -5.80
N GLN A 37 -6.87 6.79 -5.69
CA GLN A 37 -6.44 5.53 -6.32
C GLN A 37 -6.54 5.48 -7.85
N CYS A 38 -6.25 6.60 -8.54
CA CYS A 38 -6.22 6.64 -10.01
C CYS A 38 -5.08 5.84 -10.65
N GLY A 39 -3.96 5.66 -9.93
CA GLY A 39 -2.81 4.84 -10.37
C GLY A 39 -1.78 5.55 -11.28
N THR A 40 -1.89 6.86 -11.50
CA THR A 40 -0.91 7.62 -12.32
C THR A 40 0.52 7.47 -11.79
N CYS A 41 0.71 7.53 -10.47
CA CYS A 41 2.02 7.37 -9.84
C CYS A 41 2.68 6.02 -10.17
N THR A 42 1.91 4.93 -10.20
CA THR A 42 2.39 3.59 -10.58
C THR A 42 2.87 3.57 -12.03
N GLY A 43 2.12 4.17 -12.97
CA GLY A 43 2.50 4.21 -14.39
C GLY A 43 3.73 5.10 -14.69
N SER A 44 3.90 6.16 -13.90
CA SER A 44 5.04 7.08 -14.00
C SER A 44 6.32 6.55 -13.35
N CYS A 45 6.22 5.65 -12.38
CA CYS A 45 7.40 5.17 -11.64
C CYS A 45 8.31 4.28 -12.53
N PRO A 46 9.57 4.66 -12.79
CA PRO A 46 10.48 3.85 -13.59
C PRO A 46 10.82 2.51 -12.91
N SER A 47 10.88 2.49 -11.56
CA SER A 47 11.11 1.27 -10.77
C SER A 47 9.97 0.28 -10.91
N GLY A 48 8.72 0.75 -11.02
CA GLY A 48 7.55 -0.10 -11.24
C GLY A 48 7.62 -0.90 -12.54
N ARG A 49 8.40 -0.45 -13.53
CA ARG A 49 8.61 -1.16 -14.80
C ARG A 49 9.63 -2.30 -14.71
N ARG A 50 10.41 -2.37 -13.63
CA ARG A 50 11.54 -3.31 -13.48
C ARG A 50 11.47 -4.16 -12.22
N THR A 51 10.48 -3.91 -11.36
CA THR A 51 10.36 -4.54 -10.03
C THR A 51 8.91 -4.91 -9.76
N PRO A 52 8.65 -5.82 -8.80
CA PRO A 52 7.29 -6.09 -8.32
C PRO A 52 6.74 -4.97 -7.43
N TYR A 53 7.42 -3.81 -7.34
CA TYR A 53 6.93 -2.67 -6.57
C TYR A 53 5.66 -2.12 -7.21
N LYS A 54 4.53 -2.58 -6.68
CA LYS A 54 3.22 -2.09 -7.03
C LYS A 54 2.82 -1.08 -5.96
N VAL A 55 2.83 0.18 -6.35
CA VAL A 55 2.30 1.30 -5.54
C VAL A 55 0.76 1.25 -5.44
N ARG A 56 0.15 0.21 -6.05
CA ARG A 56 -1.28 -0.11 -6.04
C ARG A 56 -1.47 -1.50 -5.46
#